data_AF-A0A4V6T4U9-F1
#
_entry.id   AF-A0A4V6T4U9-F1
#
_cell.length_a   1.000
_cell.length_b   1.000
_cell.length_c   1.000
_cell.angle_alpha   90.00
_cell.angle_beta   90.00
_cell.angle_gamma   90.00
#
_symmetry.space_group_name_H-M   'P 1'
#
loop_
_entity.id
_entity.type
_entity.pdbx_description
1 polymer ?
#
loop_
_entity_poly.entity_id
_entity_poly.type
_entity_poly.pdbx_seq_one_letter_code
_entity_poly.pdbx_strand_id
1 'polypeptide(L)'
;LLIGISTPELRKWVEGYQADRTFHPIISELSGNSDNLHGNSKYFLGDNGLLYFEDWNGNNKLCVPESLRIQVMKEVHDSITESAHGG
;
A
#
# COMPACT_ATOMS: atom_id res chain seq x y z
N LEU A 1 -14.24 -3.08 -13.23
CA LEU A 1 -13.29 -1.98 -13.51
C LEU A 1 -11.98 -2.35 -12.84
N LEU A 2 -10.98 -2.82 -13.60
CA LEU A 2 -9.67 -3.14 -13.05
C LEU A 2 -8.84 -1.85 -13.10
N ILE A 3 -8.81 -1.08 -12.01
CA ILE A 3 -7.99 0.12 -11.92
C ILE A 3 -6.55 -0.36 -11.71
N GLY A 4 -5.80 -0.49 -12.80
CA GLY A 4 -4.39 -0.81 -12.75
C GLY A 4 -3.58 0.41 -12.36
N ILE A 5 -2.69 0.26 -11.37
CA ILE A 5 -1.66 1.26 -11.07
C ILE A 5 -0.63 1.27 -12.20
N SER A 6 -0.32 2.45 -12.74
CA SER A 6 0.71 2.59 -13.79
C SER A 6 2.08 2.16 -13.25
N THR A 7 2.92 1.53 -14.08
CA THR A 7 4.30 1.15 -13.72
C THR A 7 5.14 2.26 -13.05
N PRO A 8 5.15 3.52 -13.54
CA PRO A 8 5.88 4.59 -12.85
C PRO A 8 5.32 4.91 -11.47
N GLU A 9 4.00 4.81 -11.30
CA GLU A 9 3.37 5.03 -10.00
C GLU A 9 3.74 3.88 -9.06
N LEU A 10 3.61 2.63 -9.51
CA LEU A 10 4.01 1.46 -8.74
C LEU A 10 5.47 1.55 -8.23
N ARG A 11 6.39 2.03 -9.07
CA ARG A 11 7.79 2.23 -8.68
C ARG A 11 7.91 3.22 -7.50
N LYS A 12 7.20 4.35 -7.54
CA LYS A 12 7.22 5.31 -6.42
C LYS A 12 6.73 4.69 -5.11
N TRP A 13 5.73 3.82 -5.19
CA TRP A 13 5.23 3.11 -4.00
C TRP A 13 6.29 2.18 -3.43
N VAL A 14 6.92 1.36 -4.28
CA VAL A 14 7.99 0.45 -3.88
C VAL A 14 9.18 1.21 -3.28
N GLU A 15 9.63 2.28 -3.93
CA GLU A 15 10.71 3.16 -3.42
C GLU A 15 10.31 3.83 -2.10
N GLY A 16 9.04 4.27 -1.99
CA GLY A 16 8.47 4.82 -0.77
C GLY A 16 8.57 3.85 0.40
N TYR A 17 8.25 2.57 0.17
CA TYR A 17 8.39 1.55 1.21
C TYR A 17 9.84 1.30 1.62
N GLN A 18 10.79 1.36 0.70
CA GLN A 18 12.21 1.17 1.02
C GLN A 18 12.75 2.27 1.93
N ALA A 19 12.25 3.50 1.79
CA ALA A 19 12.61 4.63 2.64
C ALA A 19 11.76 4.73 3.93
N ASP A 20 10.66 3.98 4.03
CA ASP A 20 9.74 4.04 5.16
C ASP A 20 10.25 3.23 6.35
N ARG A 21 10.47 3.89 7.49
CA ARG A 21 11.00 3.25 8.72
C ARG A 21 10.10 2.12 9.23
N THR A 22 8.80 2.18 9.00
CA THR A 22 7.83 1.20 9.48
C THR A 22 7.73 0.02 8.53
N PHE A 23 7.63 0.27 7.22
CA PHE A 23 7.35 -0.77 6.24
C PHE A 23 8.60 -1.46 5.70
N HIS A 24 9.75 -0.79 5.65
CA HIS A 24 11.02 -1.38 5.22
C HIS A 24 11.38 -2.71 5.94
N PRO A 25 11.38 -2.78 7.29
CA PRO A 25 11.69 -4.03 7.98
C PRO A 25 10.63 -5.12 7.73
N ILE A 26 9.35 -4.75 7.65
CA ILE A 26 8.25 -5.69 7.39
C ILE A 26 8.43 -6.34 6.02
N ILE A 27 8.67 -5.54 4.97
CA ILE A 27 8.88 -6.06 3.62
C ILE A 27 10.14 -6.93 3.54
N SER A 28 11.21 -6.53 4.23
CA SER A 28 12.44 -7.32 4.28
C SER A 28 12.21 -8.70 4.89
N GLU A 29 11.39 -8.79 5.94
CA GLU A 29 11.00 -10.05 6.56
C GLU A 29 10.14 -10.91 5.61
N LEU A 30 9.10 -10.31 5.00
CA LEU A 30 8.20 -10.98 4.06
C LEU A 30 8.92 -11.48 2.80
N SER A 31 9.96 -10.76 2.34
CA SER A 31 10.72 -11.11 1.14
C SER A 31 11.84 -12.12 1.41
N GLY A 32 12.37 -12.16 2.63
CA GLY A 32 13.53 -12.96 3.00
C GLY A 32 13.22 -14.36 3.54
N ASN A 33 12.00 -14.63 3.98
CA ASN A 33 11.62 -15.91 4.61
C ASN A 33 10.35 -16.48 3.98
N SER A 34 10.51 -17.30 2.94
CA SER A 34 9.40 -18.07 2.36
C SER A 34 8.91 -19.20 3.29
N ASP A 35 9.70 -19.59 4.29
CA ASP A 35 9.46 -20.77 5.14
C ASP A 35 9.11 -20.46 6.61
N ASN A 36 9.43 -19.25 7.10
CA ASN A 36 9.17 -18.84 8.49
C ASN A 36 8.17 -17.67 8.60
N LEU A 37 7.14 -17.65 7.76
CA LEU A 37 6.00 -16.78 8.02
C LEU A 37 5.31 -17.31 9.28
N HIS A 38 5.74 -16.82 10.44
CA HIS A 38 5.02 -16.97 11.69
C HIS A 38 3.57 -16.57 11.40
N GLY A 39 2.64 -17.53 11.53
CA GLY A 39 1.26 -17.47 11.02
C GLY A 39 0.33 -16.43 11.66
N ASN A 40 0.84 -15.25 11.99
CA ASN A 40 0.15 -14.13 12.63
C ASN A 40 0.50 -12.76 12.02
N SER A 41 1.29 -12.68 10.95
CA SER A 41 1.47 -11.40 10.27
C SER A 41 0.18 -11.03 9.54
N LYS A 42 -0.49 -9.96 10.00
CA LYS A 42 -1.60 -9.34 9.28
C LYS A 42 -1.16 -8.64 7.99
N TYR A 43 0.14 -8.66 7.69
CA TYR A 43 0.70 -8.05 6.51
C TYR A 43 1.01 -9.09 5.45
N PHE A 44 0.77 -8.72 4.20
CA PHE A 44 1.18 -9.51 3.03
C PHE A 44 1.69 -8.61 1.91
N LEU A 45 2.63 -9.13 1.14
CA LEU A 45 3.22 -8.46 -0.01
C LEU A 45 2.57 -9.02 -1.28
N GLY A 46 1.99 -8.16 -2.10
CA GLY A 46 1.47 -8.56 -3.41
C GLY A 46 2.60 -8.78 -4.43
N ASP A 47 2.31 -9.52 -5.50
CA ASP A 47 3.27 -9.78 -6.60
C ASP A 47 3.77 -8.50 -7.29
N ASN A 48 3.03 -7.41 -7.14
CA ASN A 48 3.39 -6.07 -7.62
C ASN A 48 4.35 -5.31 -6.67
N GLY A 49 4.71 -5.89 -5.52
CA GLY A 49 5.53 -5.25 -4.49
C GLY A 49 4.76 -4.26 -3.60
N LEU A 50 3.42 -4.26 -3.66
CA LEU A 50 2.59 -3.46 -2.75
C LEU A 50 2.36 -4.19 -1.43
N LEU A 51 2.46 -3.45 -0.32
CA LEU A 51 2.23 -3.97 1.02
C LEU A 51 0.77 -3.74 1.43
N TYR A 52 0.15 -4.78 1.96
CA TYR A 52 -1.22 -4.76 2.42
C TYR A 52 -1.32 -5.21 3.87
N PHE A 53 -2.33 -4.70 4.57
CA PHE A 53 -2.71 -5.10 5.91
C PHE A 53 -4.14 -5.63 5.91
N GLU A 54 -4.35 -6.81 6.49
CA GLU A 54 -5.67 -7.38 6.73
C GLU A 54 -6.26 -6.83 8.03
N ASP A 55 -7.36 -6.08 7.92
CA ASP A 55 -8.08 -5.58 9.08
C ASP A 55 -8.86 -6.69 9.80
N TRP A 56 -9.50 -6.36 10.93
CA TRP A 56 -10.27 -7.33 11.73
C TRP A 56 -11.51 -7.87 11.00
N ASN A 57 -11.97 -7.20 9.94
CA ASN A 57 -13.06 -7.64 9.08
C ASN A 57 -12.59 -8.51 7.92
N GLY A 58 -11.29 -8.78 7.80
CA GLY A 58 -10.72 -9.48 6.65
C GLY A 58 -10.61 -8.61 5.40
N ASN A 59 -10.70 -7.28 5.52
CA ASN A 59 -10.47 -6.40 4.37
C ASN A 59 -8.99 -6.08 4.24
N ASN A 60 -8.50 -6.16 3.01
CA ASN A 60 -7.14 -5.77 2.66
C ASN A 60 -7.06 -4.26 2.46
N LYS A 61 -6.21 -3.61 3.26
CA LYS A 61 -5.93 -2.17 3.17
C LYS A 61 -4.53 -1.99 2.62
N LEU A 62 -4.41 -1.16 1.59
CA LEU A 62 -3.10 -0.78 1.05
C LEU A 62 -2.34 0.07 2.08
N CYS A 63 -1.14 -0.36 2.46
CA CYS A 63 -0.28 0.41 3.34
C CYS A 63 0.33 1.58 2.56
N VAL A 64 0.10 2.81 3.01
CA VAL A 64 0.59 4.02 2.34
C VAL A 64 1.89 4.47 3.00
N PRO A 65 3.05 4.47 2.30
CA PRO A 65 4.31 4.92 2.89
C PRO A 65 4.24 6.40 3.24
N GLU A 66 5.00 6.81 4.25
CA GLU A 66 4.97 8.16 4.82
C GLU A 66 5.11 9.26 3.75
N SER A 67 6.00 9.06 2.79
CA SER A 67 6.27 9.99 1.68
C SER A 67 5.07 10.22 0.75
N LEU A 68 4.14 9.25 0.66
CA LEU A 68 2.98 9.30 -0.23
C LEU A 68 1.68 9.71 0.48
N ARG A 69 1.66 9.78 1.81
CA ARG A 69 0.42 10.07 2.58
C ARG A 69 -0.24 11.38 2.16
N ILE A 70 0.54 12.46 2.00
CA ILE A 70 0.02 13.77 1.61
C ILE A 70 -0.59 13.71 0.21
N GLN A 71 0.07 13.05 -0.74
CA GLN A 71 -0.43 12.90 -2.11
C GLN A 71 -1.74 12.12 -2.12
N VAL A 72 -1.78 10.96 -1.46
CA VAL A 72 -2.98 10.12 -1.38
C VAL A 72 -4.15 10.86 -0.73
N MET A 73 -3.91 11.59 0.37
CA MET A 73 -4.94 12.41 1.02
C MET A 73 -5.49 13.49 0.08
N LYS A 74 -4.60 14.14 -0.68
CA LYS A 74 -5.00 15.13 -1.68
C LYS A 74 -5.84 14.50 -2.79
N GLU A 75 -5.41 13.37 -3.37
CA GLU A 75 -6.15 12.67 -4.43
C GLU A 75 -7.54 12.23 -3.96
N VAL A 76 -7.65 11.73 -2.72
CA VAL A 76 -8.95 11.35 -2.14
C VAL A 76 -9.84 12.58 -1.94
N HIS A 77 -9.30 13.66 -1.39
CA HIS A 77 -10.04 14.91 -1.20
C HIS A 77 -10.52 15.50 -2.53
N ASP A 78 -9.64 15.55 -3.53
CA ASP A 78 -9.94 16.07 -4.86
C ASP A 78 -10.98 15.20 -5.57
N SER A 79 -10.88 13.86 -5.46
CA SER A 79 -11.86 12.93 -6.04
C SER A 79 -13.24 13.05 -5.40
N ILE A 80 -13.31 13.24 -4.07
CA ILE A 80 -14.58 13.49 -3.36
C ILE A 80 -15.18 14.83 -3.79
N THR A 81 -14.35 15.87 -3.91
CA THR A 81 -14.79 17.22 -4.30
C THR A 81 -15.26 17.27 -5.75
N GLU A 82 -14.58 16.55 -6.65
CA GLU A 82 -14.96 16.43 -8.07
C GLU A 82 -16.26 15.64 -8.24
N SER A 83 -16.47 14.59 -7.43
CA SER A 83 -17.72 13.82 -7.40
C SER A 83 -18.92 14.63 -6.89
N ALA A 84 -18.68 15.73 -6.16
CA ALA A 84 -19.72 16.61 -5.62
C ALA A 84 -20.18 17.72 -6.59
N HIS A 85 -19.55 17.85 -7.77
CA HIS A 85 -19.89 18.87 -8.77
C HIS A 85 -20.88 18.38 -9.86
N GLY A 86 -21.43 17.17 -9.72
CA GLY A 86 -22.39 16.57 -10.64
C GLY A 86 -23.86 16.70 -10.18
N GLY A 87 -24.25 17.86 -9.66
CA GLY A 87 -25.63 18.18 -9.22
C GLY A 87 -26.19 19.40 -9.92
#